data_AF-A0A250JPY6-F1
#
_entry.id   AF-A0A250JPY6-F1
#
_cell.length_a   1.000
_cell.length_b   1.000
_cell.length_c   1.000
_cell.angle_alpha   90.00
_cell.angle_beta   90.00
_cell.angle_gamma   90.00
#
_symmetry.space_group_name_H-M   'P 1'
#
loop_
_entity.id
_entity.type
_entity.pdbx_description
1 polymer ?
#
loop_
_entity_poly.entity_id
_entity_poly.type
_entity_poly.pdbx_seq_one_letter_code
_entity_poly.pdbx_strand_id
1 'polypeptide(L)' 'MKTRSELEAMTVKKLRRYVIDTGNSFPYLEETRKAEIIDKLMKIRAAQEDAKSTPIAKEAT' A
#
# COMPACT_ATOMS: atom_id res chain seq x y z
N MET A 1 6.25 5.78 -1.99
CA MET A 1 5.48 4.59 -2.42
C MET A 1 5.66 4.36 -3.91
N LYS A 2 5.66 3.11 -4.37
CA LYS A 2 5.72 2.75 -5.80
C LYS A 2 4.40 3.06 -6.53
N THR A 3 4.50 3.35 -7.82
CA THR A 3 3.36 3.53 -8.73
C THR A 3 2.71 2.21 -9.13
N ARG A 4 1.47 2.23 -9.62
CA ARG A 4 0.76 1.02 -10.09
C ARG A 4 1.57 0.24 -11.13
N SER A 5 2.13 0.93 -12.13
CA SER A 5 2.94 0.31 -13.19
C SER A 5 4.20 -0.37 -12.64
N GLU A 6 4.85 0.21 -11.63
CA GLU A 6 5.97 -0.45 -10.95
C GLU A 6 5.54 -1.70 -10.18
N LEU A 7 4.38 -1.69 -9.52
CA LEU A 7 3.85 -2.85 -8.83
C LEU A 7 3.44 -3.96 -9.83
N GLU A 8 2.88 -3.59 -10.99
CA GLU A 8 2.54 -4.53 -12.06
C GLU A 8 3.79 -5.13 -12.72
N ALA A 9 4.90 -4.40 -12.80
CA ALA A 9 6.17 -4.93 -13.28
C ALA A 9 6.85 -5.90 -12.28
N MET A 10 6.46 -5.88 -11.01
CA MET A 10 7.02 -6.77 -9.99
C MET A 10 6.39 -8.18 -10.06
N THR A 11 7.18 -9.18 -9.68
CA THR A 11 6.69 -10.55 -9.49
C THR A 11 5.87 -10.65 -8.21
N VAL A 12 5.00 -11.65 -8.12
CA VAL A 12 4.17 -11.90 -6.91
C VAL A 12 5.05 -12.04 -5.66
N LYS A 13 6.18 -12.75 -5.76
CA LYS A 13 7.15 -12.90 -4.66
C LYS A 13 7.69 -11.54 -4.18
N LYS A 14 8.06 -10.66 -5.11
CA LYS A 14 8.54 -9.31 -4.77
C LYS A 14 7.42 -8.43 -4.20
N LEU A 15 6.20 -8.55 -4.70
CA LEU A 15 5.03 -7.83 -4.17
C LEU A 15 4.72 -8.24 -2.73
N ARG A 16 4.74 -9.55 -2.42
CA ARG A 16 4.53 -10.04 -1.05
C ARG A 16 5.61 -9.53 -0.10
N ARG A 17 6.87 -9.58 -0.50
CA ARG A 17 7.98 -9.00 0.27
C ARG A 17 7.76 -7.50 0.49
N TYR A 18 7.38 -6.76 -0.55
CA TYR A 18 7.11 -5.32 -0.45
C TYR A 18 5.97 -5.01 0.54
N VAL A 19 4.89 -5.79 0.55
CA VAL A 19 3.80 -5.67 1.54
C VAL A 19 4.35 -5.81 2.97
N ILE A 20 5.18 -6.82 3.24
CA ILE A 20 5.79 -7.04 4.55
C ILE A 20 6.75 -5.90 4.91
N ASP A 21 7.65 -5.52 4.00
CA ASP A 21 8.68 -4.49 4.23
C ASP A 21 8.07 -3.11 4.48
N THR A 22 6.89 -2.84 3.91
CA THR A 22 6.14 -1.60 4.13
C THR A 22 5.26 -1.64 5.38
N GLY A 23 5.32 -2.72 6.16
CA GLY A 23 4.53 -2.89 7.39
C GLY A 23 3.04 -3.09 7.14
N ASN A 24 2.65 -3.41 5.90
CA ASN A 24 1.26 -3.66 5.56
C ASN A 24 0.88 -5.09 5.94
N SER A 25 -0.26 -5.26 6.61
CA SER A 25 -0.76 -6.58 7.00
C SER A 25 -1.88 -7.03 6.08
N PHE A 26 -1.60 -8.00 5.23
CA PHE A 26 -2.57 -8.55 4.28
C PHE A 26 -2.93 -9.97 4.74
N PRO A 27 -4.17 -10.21 5.20
CA PRO A 27 -4.59 -11.57 5.55
C PRO A 27 -4.53 -12.46 4.29
N TYR A 28 -4.07 -13.70 4.46
CA TYR A 28 -3.94 -14.67 3.37
C TYR A 28 -3.07 -14.19 2.21
N LEU A 29 -2.01 -13.43 2.49
CA LEU A 29 -1.09 -12.86 1.47
C LEU A 29 -0.51 -13.94 0.53
N GLU A 30 -0.34 -15.17 1.02
CA GLU A 30 0.12 -16.31 0.22
C GLU A 30 -0.92 -16.85 -0.77
N GLU A 31 -2.21 -16.64 -0.50
CA GLU A 31 -3.34 -17.05 -1.33
C GLU A 31 -3.88 -15.88 -2.18
N THR A 32 -3.52 -14.65 -1.81
CA THR A 32 -3.95 -13.43 -2.48
C THR A 32 -3.34 -13.33 -3.88
N ARG A 33 -4.18 -13.03 -4.88
CA ARG A 33 -3.75 -12.88 -6.28
C ARG A 33 -2.93 -11.59 -6.47
N LYS A 34 -2.05 -11.59 -7.47
CA LYS A 34 -1.21 -10.42 -7.82
C LYS A 34 -2.02 -9.13 -7.91
N ALA A 35 -3.11 -9.16 -8.67
CA ALA A 35 -3.96 -8.00 -8.90
C ALA A 35 -4.57 -7.45 -7.60
N GLU A 36 -5.00 -8.33 -6.70
CA GLU A 36 -5.56 -7.94 -5.40
C GLU A 36 -4.51 -7.32 -4.48
N ILE A 37 -3.27 -7.83 -4.52
CA ILE A 37 -2.16 -7.22 -3.77
C ILE A 37 -1.95 -5.77 -4.25
N ILE A 38 -1.94 -5.56 -5.57
CA ILE A 38 -1.74 -4.23 -6.18
C ILE A 38 -2.90 -3.29 -5.84
N ASP A 39 -4.15 -3.75 -5.94
CA ASP A 39 -5.33 -2.96 -5.63
C ASP A 39 -5.33 -2.48 -4.16
N LYS A 40 -5.06 -3.39 -3.22
CA LYS A 40 -4.96 -3.05 -1.79
C LYS A 40 -3.81 -2.06 -1.53
N LEU A 41 -2.64 -2.26 -2.15
CA LEU A 41 -1.51 -1.33 -2.03
C LEU A 41 -1.86 0.08 -2.56
N MET A 42 -2.61 0.17 -3.66
CA MET A 42 -3.07 1.44 -4.21
C MET A 42 -4.10 2.13 -3.30
N LYS A 43 -5.03 1.37 -2.69
CA LYS A 43 -5.97 1.91 -1.70
C LYS A 43 -5.28 2.47 -0.46
N ILE A 44 -4.27 1.77 0.05
CA ILE A 44 -3.48 2.24 1.19
C ILE A 44 -2.70 3.50 0.83
N ARG A 45 -2.17 3.57 -0.40
CA ARG A 45 -1.54 4.78 -0.91
C ARG A 45 -2.50 5.97 -0.91
N ALA A 46 -3.69 5.80 -1.48
CA ALA A 46 -4.71 6.85 -1.49
C ALA A 46 -5.04 7.30 -0.06
N ALA A 47 -5.33 6.36 0.84
CA ALA A 47 -5.61 6.66 2.25
C ALA A 47 -4.44 7.39 2.96
N GLN A 48 -3.18 7.06 2.65
CA GLN A 48 -2.02 7.79 3.18
C GLN A 48 -1.86 9.19 2.57
N GLU A 49 -2.15 9.37 1.28
CA GLU A 49 -2.11 10.69 0.63
C GLU A 49 -3.25 11.59 1.11
N ASP A 50 -4.44 11.03 1.36
CA ASP A 50 -5.58 11.71 1.99
C ASP A 50 -5.26 12.11 3.45
N ALA A 51 -4.71 11.17 4.23
CA ALA A 51 -4.30 11.44 5.62
C ALA A 51 -3.14 12.44 5.73
N LYS A 52 -2.25 12.49 4.72
CA LYS A 52 -1.14 13.46 4.66
C LYS A 52 -1.61 14.84 4.20
N SER A 53 -2.76 14.93 3.53
CA SER A 53 -3.37 16.18 3.07
C SER A 53 -4.24 16.86 4.11
N THR A 54 -4.53 16.20 5.25
CA THR A 54 -4.98 16.92 6.43
C THR A 54 -3.72 17.49 7.09
N PRO A 55 -3.47 18.82 7.03
CA PRO A 55 -2.53 19.38 7.98
C PRO A 55 -3.12 19.03 9.34
N ILE A 56 -2.28 18.53 10.22
CA ILE A 56 -2.51 18.70 11.66
C ILE A 56 -2.63 20.21 11.83
N ALA A 57 -3.85 20.73 11.73
CA ALA A 57 -4.21 22.00 12.29
C ALA A 57 -3.95 21.79 13.78
N LYS A 58 -2.76 22.21 14.20
CA LYS A 58 -2.45 22.51 15.58
C LYS A 58 -3.45 23.57 16.02
N GLU A 59 -4.64 23.17 16.42
CA GLU A 59 -5.39 23.94 17.41
C GLU A 59 -5.04 23.33 18.76
N ALA A 60 -3.90 23.76 19.27
CA ALA A 60 -3.73 23.89 20.70
C ALA A 60 -4.45 25.19 21.08
N THR A 61 -5.62 25.07 21.72
CA THR A 61 -6.18 26.10 22.60
C THR A 61 -6.60 25.42 23.89
#